data_AF-A0A4Q5QYM8-F1
#
_entry.id   AF-A0A4Q5QYM8-F1
#
_cell.length_a   1.000
_cell.length_b   1.000
_cell.length_c   1.000
_cell.angle_alpha   90.00
_cell.angle_beta   90.00
_cell.angle_gamma   90.00
#
_symmetry.space_group_name_H-M   'P 1'
#
loop_
_entity.id
_entity.type
_entity.pdbx_description
1 polymer ?
#
loop_
_entity_poly.entity_id
_entity_poly.type
_entity_poly.pdbx_seq_one_letter_code
_entity_poly.pdbx_strand_id
1 'polypeptide(L)'
;MAPNSNIQEFESLFTDQYSLLFGRAWRLVSQKDKAAGLVRIAFQDVFANWSAFANRDQIVSYLHANTMKMALDYLNNQRDPALSPLKRLVPKVRLDVVDNPVIGSCAHGTLCNLMGNQRAAFVLHRFEKLNHQTIALQLNCSALEVRELISTAVADLTKCMMEDRGIDPQTVDANTTTAFRQMVAGVGTPGDQLVMTEWAANDPVKMGVAARITHLEQDTINEHAFPDLAQEWEIIREGAGLENSTAGKVNIWIIALGVAVAGAAVYFFLNK
;
A
#
# COMPACT_ATOMS: atom_id res chain seq x y z
N MET A 1 -33.32 -12.58 -6.85
CA MET A 1 -32.09 -13.06 -6.19
C MET A 1 -32.31 -13.02 -4.70
N ALA A 2 -31.99 -14.09 -3.98
CA ALA A 2 -32.16 -14.12 -2.53
C ALA A 2 -31.19 -13.10 -1.89
N PRO A 3 -31.65 -12.25 -0.96
CA PRO A 3 -30.82 -11.20 -0.34
C PRO A 3 -29.55 -11.76 0.35
N ASN A 4 -29.58 -13.03 0.74
CA ASN A 4 -28.46 -13.70 1.41
C ASN A 4 -27.25 -13.99 0.50
N SER A 5 -27.45 -14.12 -0.82
CA SER A 5 -26.34 -14.39 -1.77
C SER A 5 -25.39 -13.19 -1.86
N ASN A 6 -25.96 -11.98 -1.86
CA ASN A 6 -25.19 -10.75 -2.03
C ASN A 6 -24.28 -10.47 -0.82
N ILE A 7 -24.69 -10.89 0.38
CA ILE A 7 -23.91 -10.68 1.61
C ILE A 7 -22.63 -11.51 1.58
N GLN A 8 -22.72 -12.80 1.20
CA GLN A 8 -21.55 -13.68 1.12
C GLN A 8 -20.56 -13.23 0.04
N GLU A 9 -21.07 -12.80 -1.12
CA GLU A 9 -20.23 -12.25 -2.18
C GLU A 9 -19.52 -10.96 -1.74
N PHE A 10 -20.21 -10.08 -1.01
CA PHE A 10 -19.62 -8.89 -0.43
C PHE A 10 -18.55 -9.21 0.63
N GLU A 11 -18.81 -10.17 1.53
CA GLU A 11 -17.83 -10.60 2.54
C GLU A 11 -16.56 -11.16 1.92
N SER A 12 -16.69 -12.00 0.87
CA SER A 12 -15.56 -12.48 0.09
C SER A 12 -14.80 -11.33 -0.56
N LEU A 13 -15.50 -10.40 -1.21
CA LEU A 13 -14.89 -9.23 -1.83
C LEU A 13 -14.13 -8.37 -0.82
N PHE A 14 -14.70 -8.13 0.36
CA PHE A 14 -14.08 -7.37 1.43
C PHE A 14 -12.79 -8.03 1.89
N THR A 15 -12.84 -9.33 2.20
CA THR A 15 -11.67 -10.10 2.64
C THR A 15 -10.55 -10.06 1.61
N ASP A 16 -10.90 -10.18 0.32
CA ASP A 16 -9.92 -10.23 -0.77
C ASP A 16 -9.29 -8.87 -1.07
N GLN A 17 -10.05 -7.77 -0.96
CA GLN A 17 -9.61 -6.45 -1.45
C GLN A 17 -9.19 -5.49 -0.34
N TYR A 18 -9.63 -5.67 0.91
CA TYR A 18 -9.41 -4.70 1.98
C TYR A 18 -7.93 -4.43 2.25
N SER A 19 -7.13 -5.47 2.45
CA SER A 19 -5.69 -5.34 2.75
C SER A 19 -4.94 -4.56 1.67
N LEU A 20 -5.28 -4.82 0.41
CA LEU A 20 -4.66 -4.21 -0.74
C LEU A 20 -5.07 -2.73 -0.85
N LEU A 21 -6.37 -2.42 -0.77
CA LEU A 21 -6.88 -1.05 -0.80
C LEU A 21 -6.35 -0.21 0.37
N PHE A 22 -6.31 -0.80 1.57
CA PHE A 22 -5.71 -0.19 2.75
C PHE A 22 -4.24 0.13 2.52
N GLY A 23 -3.45 -0.81 2.01
CA GLY A 23 -2.05 -0.58 1.68
C GLY A 23 -1.83 0.58 0.71
N ARG A 24 -2.70 0.71 -0.31
CA ARG A 24 -2.65 1.82 -1.28
C ARG A 24 -3.00 3.16 -0.63
N ALA A 25 -4.12 3.23 0.08
CA ALA A 25 -4.55 4.44 0.78
C ALA A 25 -3.53 4.87 1.84
N TRP A 26 -2.96 3.91 2.58
CA TRP A 26 -1.99 4.17 3.64
C TRP A 26 -0.68 4.73 3.09
N ARG A 27 -0.19 4.24 1.95
CA ARG A 27 1.00 4.80 1.26
C ARG A 27 0.80 6.26 0.85
N LEU A 28 -0.42 6.67 0.51
CA LEU A 28 -0.72 8.06 0.15
C LEU A 28 -0.89 8.96 1.39
N VAL A 29 -1.72 8.52 2.32
CA VAL A 29 -2.21 9.35 3.44
C VAL A 29 -1.26 9.34 4.64
N SER A 30 -0.49 8.26 4.82
CA SER A 30 0.44 8.06 5.94
C SER A 30 -0.20 8.13 7.34
N GLN A 31 -1.53 8.08 7.43
CA GLN A 31 -2.27 8.02 8.70
C GLN A 31 -3.17 6.79 8.66
N LYS A 32 -2.87 5.79 9.50
CA LYS A 32 -3.54 4.48 9.51
C LYS A 32 -5.06 4.60 9.63
N ASP A 33 -5.53 5.33 10.64
CA ASP A 33 -6.97 5.51 10.91
C ASP A 33 -7.71 6.18 9.76
N LYS A 34 -7.05 7.13 9.08
CA LYS A 34 -7.62 7.83 7.93
C LYS A 34 -7.66 6.92 6.72
N ALA A 35 -6.60 6.17 6.44
CA ALA A 35 -6.57 5.21 5.35
C ALA A 35 -7.67 4.14 5.51
N ALA A 36 -7.79 3.54 6.69
CA ALA A 36 -8.87 2.59 7.00
C ALA A 36 -10.26 3.24 6.85
N GLY A 37 -10.43 4.47 7.35
CA GLY A 37 -11.66 5.24 7.19
C GLY A 37 -12.06 5.46 5.73
N LEU A 38 -11.11 5.82 4.86
CA LEU A 38 -11.37 6.04 3.43
C LEU A 38 -11.76 4.74 2.71
N VAL A 39 -11.04 3.65 2.99
CA VAL A 39 -11.37 2.32 2.44
C VAL A 39 -12.76 1.88 2.87
N ARG A 40 -13.11 2.07 4.15
CA ARG A 40 -14.45 1.77 4.67
C ARG A 40 -15.54 2.56 3.95
N ILE A 41 -15.34 3.86 3.71
CA ILE A 41 -16.31 4.67 2.96
C ILE A 41 -16.46 4.14 1.53
N ALA A 42 -15.37 3.77 0.86
CA ALA A 42 -15.43 3.19 -0.49
C ALA A 42 -16.22 1.86 -0.52
N PHE A 43 -16.06 1.00 0.48
CA PHE A 43 -16.86 -0.23 0.61
C PHE A 43 -18.34 0.05 0.93
N GLN A 44 -18.63 1.06 1.77
CA GLN A 44 -20.00 1.49 2.05
C GLN A 44 -20.71 1.99 0.79
N ASP A 45 -20.03 2.80 -0.03
CA ASP A 45 -20.54 3.28 -1.31
C ASP A 45 -20.86 2.13 -2.27
N VAL A 46 -19.98 1.13 -2.34
CA VAL A 46 -20.19 -0.07 -3.17
C VAL A 46 -21.35 -0.90 -2.67
N PHE A 47 -21.45 -1.12 -1.36
CA PHE A 47 -22.54 -1.89 -0.78
C PHE A 47 -23.90 -1.23 -1.02
N ALA A 48 -23.97 0.10 -0.83
CA ALA A 48 -25.17 0.88 -1.08
C ALA A 48 -25.62 0.82 -2.56
N ASN A 49 -24.67 0.68 -3.49
CA ASN A 49 -24.91 0.63 -4.92
C ASN A 49 -24.69 -0.78 -5.52
N TRP A 50 -24.76 -1.84 -4.72
CA TRP A 50 -24.35 -3.19 -5.14
C TRP A 50 -25.04 -3.66 -6.41
N SER A 51 -26.35 -3.42 -6.53
CA SER A 51 -27.16 -3.81 -7.70
C SER A 51 -26.87 -3.00 -8.97
N ALA A 52 -26.13 -1.89 -8.88
CA ALA A 52 -25.78 -1.07 -10.03
C ALA A 52 -24.61 -1.64 -10.83
N PHE A 53 -23.84 -2.57 -10.25
CA PHE A 53 -22.69 -3.18 -10.92
C PHE A 53 -23.12 -4.43 -11.67
N ALA A 54 -22.64 -4.59 -12.90
CA ALA A 54 -22.99 -5.75 -13.74
C ALA A 54 -22.21 -7.01 -13.33
N ASN A 55 -21.01 -6.85 -12.79
CA ASN A 55 -20.14 -7.95 -12.39
C ASN A 55 -19.12 -7.54 -11.31
N ARG A 56 -18.45 -8.54 -10.74
CA ARG A 56 -17.43 -8.37 -9.68
C ARG A 56 -16.23 -7.53 -10.12
N ASP A 57 -15.78 -7.67 -11.36
CA ASP A 57 -14.60 -6.95 -11.86
C ASP A 57 -14.83 -5.44 -11.94
N GLN A 58 -16.05 -5.02 -12.29
CA GLN A 58 -16.48 -3.63 -12.23
C GLN A 58 -16.44 -3.09 -10.80
N ILE A 59 -16.88 -3.90 -9.83
CA ILE A 59 -16.85 -3.52 -8.41
C ILE A 59 -15.41 -3.33 -7.93
N VAL A 60 -14.52 -4.28 -8.22
CA VAL A 60 -13.10 -4.19 -7.86
C VAL A 60 -12.50 -2.94 -8.48
N SER A 61 -12.67 -2.73 -9.78
CA SER A 61 -12.16 -1.55 -10.50
C SER A 61 -12.67 -0.24 -9.89
N TYR A 62 -13.96 -0.19 -9.55
CA TYR A 62 -14.58 0.95 -8.88
C TYR A 62 -14.00 1.19 -7.49
N LEU A 63 -13.83 0.14 -6.66
CA LEU A 63 -13.24 0.25 -5.32
C LEU A 63 -11.84 0.86 -5.38
N HIS A 64 -11.00 0.40 -6.30
CA HIS A 64 -9.66 0.94 -6.51
C HIS A 64 -9.72 2.41 -6.88
N ALA A 65 -10.48 2.77 -7.91
CA ALA A 65 -10.59 4.14 -8.38
C ALA A 65 -11.15 5.08 -7.31
N ASN A 66 -12.20 4.66 -6.61
CA ASN A 66 -12.86 5.46 -5.57
C ASN A 66 -11.94 5.64 -4.34
N THR A 67 -11.27 4.57 -3.88
CA THR A 67 -10.32 4.65 -2.76
C THR A 67 -9.18 5.61 -3.08
N MET A 68 -8.61 5.52 -4.28
CA MET A 68 -7.53 6.40 -4.72
C MET A 68 -7.99 7.85 -4.83
N LYS A 69 -9.17 8.09 -5.41
CA LYS A 69 -9.79 9.41 -5.46
C LYS A 69 -9.96 10.00 -4.06
N MET A 70 -10.57 9.25 -3.13
CA MET A 70 -10.77 9.69 -1.75
C MET A 70 -9.46 10.00 -1.03
N ALA A 71 -8.41 9.21 -1.24
CA ALA A 71 -7.09 9.46 -0.68
C ALA A 71 -6.43 10.74 -1.24
N LEU A 72 -6.56 10.98 -2.55
CA LEU A 72 -6.07 12.20 -3.19
C LEU A 72 -6.86 13.43 -2.74
N ASP A 73 -8.20 13.33 -2.69
CA ASP A 73 -9.08 14.40 -2.20
C ASP A 73 -8.73 14.75 -0.75
N TYR A 74 -8.44 13.75 0.10
CA TYR A 74 -7.97 13.99 1.47
C TYR A 74 -6.67 14.80 1.49
N LEU A 75 -5.67 14.44 0.67
CA LEU A 75 -4.40 15.15 0.60
C LEU A 75 -4.56 16.58 0.08
N ASN A 76 -5.40 16.78 -0.92
CA ASN A 76 -5.68 18.10 -1.49
C ASN A 76 -6.39 19.00 -0.46
N ASN A 77 -7.35 18.46 0.28
CA ASN A 77 -8.06 19.20 1.33
C ASN A 77 -7.18 19.57 2.53
N GLN A 78 -6.07 18.85 2.77
CA GLN A 78 -5.11 19.27 3.80
C GLN A 78 -4.29 20.50 3.41
N ARG A 79 -4.19 20.83 2.12
CA ARG A 79 -3.35 21.94 1.64
C ARG A 79 -3.96 23.31 1.82
N ASP A 80 -5.27 23.41 1.75
CA ASP A 80 -5.94 24.70 1.75
C ASP A 80 -6.61 24.96 3.10
N PRO A 81 -5.90 25.57 4.06
CA PRO A 81 -6.52 25.97 5.31
C PRO A 81 -7.58 27.05 5.10
N ALA A 82 -7.54 27.81 4.00
CA ALA A 82 -8.46 28.91 3.72
C ALA A 82 -9.80 28.43 3.14
N LEU A 83 -9.83 27.29 2.45
CA LEU A 83 -11.06 26.58 2.05
C LEU A 83 -11.67 25.73 3.19
N SER A 84 -11.03 25.68 4.36
CA SER A 84 -11.47 24.89 5.52
C SER A 84 -12.21 25.64 6.66
N PRO A 85 -13.03 26.71 6.47
CA PRO A 85 -13.70 27.35 7.60
C PRO A 85 -14.64 26.44 8.42
N LEU A 86 -15.05 25.27 7.91
CA LEU A 86 -16.05 24.41 8.54
C LEU A 86 -15.53 23.06 9.08
N LYS A 87 -14.23 22.76 9.02
CA LYS A 87 -13.69 21.47 9.49
C LYS A 87 -12.44 21.65 10.34
N ARG A 88 -12.58 22.22 11.53
CA ARG A 88 -11.48 22.29 12.50
C ARG A 88 -11.93 21.84 13.88
N LEU A 89 -11.85 20.53 14.14
CA LEU A 89 -11.67 19.92 15.45
C LEU A 89 -11.24 18.45 15.22
N VAL A 90 -9.98 18.22 14.85
CA VAL A 90 -9.39 16.88 15.02
C VAL A 90 -8.02 17.06 15.69
N PRO A 91 -7.82 16.51 16.90
CA PRO A 91 -6.54 16.62 17.60
C PRO A 91 -5.43 15.90 16.85
N LYS A 92 -4.21 16.46 16.91
CA LYS A 92 -2.99 15.79 16.43
C LYS A 92 -2.74 14.55 17.31
N VAL A 93 -3.13 13.39 16.83
CA VAL A 93 -2.74 12.10 17.42
C VAL A 93 -1.32 11.78 16.96
N ARG A 94 -0.41 11.55 17.92
CA ARG A 94 0.86 10.88 17.65
C ARG A 94 0.56 9.40 17.52
N LEU A 95 0.90 8.81 16.38
CA LEU A 95 0.65 7.40 16.09
C LEU A 95 1.87 6.56 16.49
N ASP A 96 1.62 5.49 17.24
CA ASP A 96 2.55 4.39 17.46
C ASP A 96 2.60 3.50 16.20
N VAL A 97 3.81 3.18 15.77
CA VAL A 97 4.09 2.39 14.55
C VAL A 97 3.77 0.92 14.84
N VAL A 98 2.80 0.34 14.12
CA VAL A 98 2.55 -1.10 14.10
C VAL A 98 3.17 -1.68 12.83
N ASP A 99 4.18 -2.53 13.02
CA ASP A 99 5.01 -3.11 11.97
C ASP A 99 4.27 -4.13 11.10
N ASN A 100 4.45 -4.05 9.78
CA ASN A 100 4.11 -5.09 8.80
C ASN A 100 5.40 -5.45 8.02
N PRO A 101 5.81 -6.73 7.88
CA PRO A 101 7.25 -7.03 7.98
C PRO A 101 8.06 -7.14 6.67
N VAL A 102 7.48 -7.33 5.48
CA VAL A 102 8.30 -7.94 4.39
C VAL A 102 8.74 -6.98 3.27
N ILE A 103 8.11 -5.80 3.13
CA ILE A 103 8.70 -4.68 2.36
C ILE A 103 8.66 -3.41 3.21
N GLY A 104 9.72 -3.18 3.98
CA GLY A 104 10.22 -1.84 4.27
C GLY A 104 9.49 -1.02 5.33
N SER A 105 9.63 -1.38 6.60
CA SER A 105 9.45 -0.41 7.71
C SER A 105 10.33 0.84 7.48
N CYS A 106 11.59 0.65 7.07
CA CYS A 106 12.46 1.75 6.61
C CYS A 106 11.93 2.47 5.36
N ALA A 107 11.42 1.74 4.36
CA ALA A 107 10.92 2.34 3.13
C ALA A 107 9.64 3.17 3.36
N HIS A 108 8.78 2.71 4.27
CA HIS A 108 7.56 3.44 4.63
C HIS A 108 7.88 4.69 5.43
N GLY A 109 8.76 4.59 6.44
CA GLY A 109 9.20 5.74 7.23
C GLY A 109 9.82 6.83 6.34
N THR A 110 10.66 6.45 5.38
CA THR A 110 11.24 7.39 4.41
C THR A 110 10.20 7.97 3.45
N LEU A 111 9.22 7.18 2.97
CA LEU A 111 8.10 7.69 2.17
C LEU A 111 7.24 8.70 2.94
N CYS A 112 7.01 8.49 4.23
CA CYS A 112 6.26 9.42 5.08
C CYS A 112 6.92 10.79 5.21
N ASN A 113 8.24 10.86 5.06
CA ASN A 113 9.01 12.11 5.11
C ASN A 113 8.86 12.96 3.82
N LEU A 114 8.39 12.37 2.72
CA LEU A 114 8.16 13.10 1.48
C LEU A 114 6.98 14.08 1.60
N MET A 115 7.06 15.18 0.85
CA MET A 115 5.90 16.08 0.69
C MET A 115 4.73 15.31 0.07
N GLY A 116 3.50 15.65 0.45
CA GLY A 116 2.30 14.92 0.00
C GLY A 116 2.18 14.77 -1.53
N ASN A 117 2.62 15.77 -2.31
CA ASN A 117 2.62 15.71 -3.78
C ASN A 117 3.68 14.77 -4.33
N GLN A 118 4.91 14.89 -3.83
CA GLN A 118 6.01 14.02 -4.20
C GLN A 118 5.65 12.56 -3.90
N ARG A 119 5.11 12.31 -2.70
CA ARG A 119 4.63 10.99 -2.28
C ARG A 119 3.53 10.48 -3.20
N ALA A 120 2.51 11.28 -3.49
CA ALA A 120 1.42 10.87 -4.35
C ALA A 120 1.91 10.54 -5.78
N ALA A 121 2.70 11.42 -6.38
CA ALA A 121 3.26 11.21 -7.72
C ALA A 121 4.16 9.97 -7.76
N PHE A 122 5.04 9.80 -6.77
CA PHE A 122 5.91 8.63 -6.66
C PHE A 122 5.11 7.34 -6.49
N VAL A 123 4.09 7.34 -5.62
CA VAL A 123 3.27 6.15 -5.35
C VAL A 123 2.48 5.74 -6.59
N LEU A 124 1.83 6.69 -7.25
CA LEU A 124 1.06 6.46 -8.48
C LEU A 124 1.96 5.97 -9.62
N HIS A 125 3.18 6.49 -9.73
CA HIS A 125 4.11 6.06 -10.76
C HIS A 125 4.68 4.66 -10.47
N ARG A 126 5.21 4.44 -9.26
CA ARG A 126 5.98 3.23 -8.94
C ARG A 126 5.10 2.04 -8.61
N PHE A 127 4.04 2.22 -7.84
CA PHE A 127 3.19 1.11 -7.38
C PHE A 127 1.98 0.89 -8.28
N GLU A 128 1.37 1.98 -8.79
CA GLU A 128 0.20 1.88 -9.68
C GLU A 128 0.58 1.85 -11.17
N LYS A 129 1.85 2.02 -11.51
CA LYS A 129 2.38 1.98 -12.89
C LYS A 129 1.66 2.94 -13.84
N LEU A 130 1.15 4.06 -13.31
CA LEU A 130 0.50 5.08 -14.12
C LEU A 130 1.52 5.89 -14.92
N ASN A 131 1.12 6.30 -16.12
CA ASN A 131 1.93 7.20 -16.95
C ASN A 131 1.87 8.64 -16.41
N HIS A 132 2.86 9.47 -16.77
CA HIS A 132 2.95 10.84 -16.28
C HIS A 132 1.73 11.72 -16.63
N GLN A 133 1.06 11.47 -17.77
CA GLN A 133 -0.12 12.24 -18.19
C GLN A 133 -1.34 11.92 -17.31
N THR A 134 -1.57 10.64 -17.00
CA THR A 134 -2.66 10.20 -16.13
C THR A 134 -2.45 10.71 -14.70
N ILE A 135 -1.21 10.67 -14.20
CA ILE A 135 -0.88 11.23 -12.88
C ILE A 135 -1.12 12.75 -12.86
N ALA A 136 -0.73 13.45 -13.93
CA ALA A 136 -0.94 14.90 -14.06
C ALA A 136 -2.43 15.27 -13.98
N LEU A 137 -3.29 14.50 -14.66
CA LEU A 137 -4.75 14.67 -14.58
C LEU A 137 -5.29 14.40 -13.16
N GLN A 138 -4.80 13.36 -12.48
CA GLN A 138 -5.23 13.01 -11.12
C GLN A 138 -4.81 14.03 -10.06
N LEU A 139 -3.61 14.60 -10.20
CA LEU A 139 -3.05 15.58 -9.27
C LEU A 139 -3.38 17.03 -9.66
N ASN A 140 -4.10 17.24 -10.77
CA ASN A 140 -4.40 18.56 -11.33
C ASN A 140 -3.15 19.44 -11.53
N CYS A 141 -2.11 18.88 -12.15
CA CYS A 141 -0.83 19.53 -12.40
C CYS A 141 -0.32 19.25 -13.82
N SER A 142 0.82 19.82 -14.22
CA SER A 142 1.39 19.55 -15.54
C SER A 142 2.19 18.23 -15.59
N ALA A 143 2.26 17.56 -16.75
CA ALA A 143 3.08 16.36 -16.89
C ALA A 143 4.59 16.61 -16.69
N LEU A 144 5.05 17.85 -16.89
CA LEU A 144 6.42 18.26 -16.57
C LEU A 144 6.63 18.31 -15.05
N GLU A 145 5.69 18.94 -14.34
CA GLU A 145 5.69 19.04 -12.87
C GLU A 145 5.64 17.64 -12.22
N VAL A 146 4.89 16.69 -12.78
CA VAL A 146 4.92 15.29 -12.30
C VAL A 146 6.33 14.69 -12.38
N ARG A 147 7.08 14.93 -13.47
CA ARG A 147 8.46 14.42 -13.60
C ARG A 147 9.38 15.06 -12.57
N GLU A 148 9.23 16.36 -12.34
CA GLU A 148 9.99 17.09 -11.32
C GLU A 148 9.66 16.58 -9.92
N LEU A 149 8.38 16.34 -9.61
CA LEU A 149 7.94 15.75 -8.33
C LEU A 149 8.53 14.36 -8.11
N ILE A 150 8.51 13.49 -9.13
CA ILE A 150 9.10 12.14 -9.04
C ILE A 150 10.62 12.21 -8.87
N SER A 151 11.30 13.04 -9.66
CA SER A 151 12.77 13.22 -9.57
C SER A 151 13.18 13.72 -8.18
N THR A 152 12.46 14.71 -7.66
CA THR A 152 12.71 15.26 -6.33
C THR A 152 12.40 14.22 -5.24
N ALA A 153 11.30 13.46 -5.37
CA ALA A 153 10.97 12.36 -4.46
C ALA A 153 12.09 11.31 -4.40
N VAL A 154 12.65 10.91 -5.54
CA VAL A 154 13.77 9.96 -5.60
C VAL A 154 15.01 10.54 -4.93
N ALA A 155 15.32 11.82 -5.16
CA ALA A 155 16.46 12.47 -4.52
C ALA A 155 16.30 12.55 -2.99
N ASP A 156 15.11 12.91 -2.51
CA ASP A 156 14.79 12.99 -1.09
C ASP A 156 14.83 11.61 -0.41
N LEU A 157 14.27 10.58 -1.07
CA LEU A 157 14.37 9.20 -0.58
C LEU A 157 15.81 8.72 -0.52
N THR A 158 16.61 9.01 -1.54
CA THR A 158 18.04 8.64 -1.56
C THR A 158 18.77 9.28 -0.40
N LYS A 159 18.51 10.57 -0.16
CA LYS A 159 19.11 11.33 0.94
C LYS A 159 18.74 10.72 2.29
N CYS A 160 17.45 10.47 2.55
CA CYS A 160 17.03 9.85 3.81
C CYS A 160 17.64 8.45 4.00
N MET A 161 17.73 7.65 2.94
CA MET A 161 18.36 6.31 3.02
C MET A 161 19.88 6.38 3.27
N MET A 162 20.56 7.44 2.84
CA MET A 162 21.98 7.67 3.15
C MET A 162 22.17 8.13 4.60
N GLU A 163 21.34 9.06 5.06
CA GLU A 163 21.34 9.57 6.44
C GLU A 163 21.09 8.44 7.46
N ASP A 164 20.11 7.56 7.21
CA ASP A 164 19.82 6.38 8.04
C ASP A 164 21.01 5.41 8.14
N ARG A 165 21.92 5.46 7.17
CA ARG A 165 23.14 4.63 7.12
C ARG A 165 24.38 5.35 7.64
N GLY A 166 24.26 6.59 8.10
CA GLY A 166 25.39 7.41 8.54
C GLY A 166 26.35 7.79 7.41
N ILE A 167 25.89 7.74 6.14
CA ILE A 167 26.68 8.16 4.98
C ILE A 167 26.38 9.64 4.75
N ASP A 168 27.40 10.49 4.88
CA ASP A 168 27.27 11.91 4.56
C ASP A 168 26.99 12.07 3.05
N PRO A 169 25.84 12.63 2.64
CA PRO A 169 25.51 12.84 1.23
C PRO A 169 26.55 13.64 0.45
N GLN A 170 27.35 14.49 1.13
CA GLN A 170 28.41 15.28 0.49
C GLN A 170 29.65 14.45 0.12
N THR A 171 29.83 13.28 0.73
CA THR A 171 30.97 12.39 0.46
C THR A 171 30.76 11.47 -0.73
N VAL A 172 29.53 11.39 -1.23
CA VAL A 172 29.19 10.56 -2.40
C VAL A 172 29.49 11.36 -3.65
N ASP A 173 30.38 10.84 -4.50
CA ASP A 173 30.69 11.51 -5.76
C ASP A 173 29.44 11.65 -6.65
N ALA A 174 29.47 12.65 -7.54
CA ALA A 174 28.35 12.96 -8.43
C ALA A 174 27.99 11.77 -9.35
N ASN A 175 28.96 10.89 -9.62
CA ASN A 175 28.79 9.73 -10.50
C ASN A 175 27.98 8.62 -9.82
N THR A 176 28.27 8.30 -8.56
CA THR A 176 27.55 7.30 -7.75
C THR A 176 26.11 7.74 -7.50
N THR A 177 25.90 9.04 -7.27
CA THR A 177 24.55 9.62 -7.13
C THR A 177 23.75 9.47 -8.43
N THR A 178 24.40 9.66 -9.58
CA THR A 178 23.76 9.52 -10.90
C THR A 178 23.41 8.06 -11.19
N ALA A 179 24.32 7.13 -10.93
CA ALA A 179 24.09 5.69 -11.09
C ALA A 179 22.94 5.18 -10.20
N PHE A 180 22.89 5.61 -8.93
CA PHE A 180 21.79 5.26 -8.04
C PHE A 180 20.44 5.80 -8.54
N ARG A 181 20.40 7.07 -9.01
CA ARG A 181 19.18 7.66 -9.59
C ARG A 181 18.71 6.89 -10.83
N GLN A 182 19.62 6.49 -11.71
CA GLN A 182 19.27 5.71 -12.91
C GLN A 182 18.75 4.32 -12.55
N MET A 183 19.33 3.68 -11.53
CA MET A 183 18.88 2.37 -11.03
C MET A 183 17.48 2.46 -10.40
N VAL A 184 17.22 3.44 -9.53
CA VAL A 184 15.90 3.65 -8.91
C VAL A 184 14.84 4.02 -9.96
N ALA A 185 15.22 4.77 -11.00
CA ALA A 185 14.34 5.12 -12.12
C ALA A 185 14.08 3.95 -13.10
N GLY A 186 14.78 2.82 -12.96
CA GLY A 186 14.67 1.70 -13.90
C GLY A 186 15.27 1.96 -15.28
N VAL A 187 16.21 2.92 -15.38
CA VAL A 187 16.87 3.34 -16.64
C VAL A 187 18.38 3.04 -16.60
N GLY A 188 18.84 2.23 -15.64
CA GLY A 188 20.26 1.90 -15.49
C GLY A 188 20.81 1.10 -16.67
N THR A 189 21.97 1.50 -17.16
CA THR A 189 22.78 0.72 -18.09
C THR A 189 23.57 -0.37 -17.34
N PRO A 190 24.06 -1.42 -18.03
CA PRO A 190 24.97 -2.39 -17.41
C PRO A 190 26.23 -1.75 -16.80
N GLY A 191 26.66 -0.60 -17.33
CA GLY A 191 27.75 0.20 -16.77
C GLY A 191 27.41 0.78 -15.39
N ASP A 192 26.16 1.18 -15.17
CA ASP A 192 25.71 1.75 -13.88
C ASP A 192 25.63 0.67 -12.80
N GLN A 193 25.30 -0.57 -13.16
CA GLN A 193 25.44 -1.71 -12.27
C GLN A 193 26.92 -1.97 -11.92
N LEU A 194 27.82 -1.83 -12.90
CA LEU A 194 29.25 -2.01 -12.70
C LEU A 194 29.83 -1.00 -11.70
N VAL A 195 29.47 0.29 -11.87
CA VAL A 195 29.86 1.38 -10.95
C VAL A 195 29.35 1.10 -9.54
N MET A 196 28.12 0.60 -9.39
CA MET A 196 27.57 0.24 -8.07
C MET A 196 28.26 -0.98 -7.46
N THR A 197 28.65 -1.98 -8.26
CA THR A 197 29.43 -3.13 -7.77
C THR A 197 30.86 -2.77 -7.42
N GLU A 198 31.52 -1.89 -8.17
CA GLU A 198 32.87 -1.42 -7.91
C GLU A 198 32.91 -0.50 -6.68
N TRP A 199 31.87 0.33 -6.51
CA TRP A 199 31.64 1.10 -5.29
C TRP A 199 31.37 0.20 -4.08
N ALA A 200 30.63 -0.89 -4.25
CA ALA A 200 30.35 -1.87 -3.20
C ALA A 200 31.56 -2.75 -2.82
N ALA A 201 32.48 -2.99 -3.76
CA ALA A 201 33.67 -3.80 -3.54
C ALA A 201 34.73 -3.11 -2.66
N ASN A 202 34.73 -1.78 -2.61
CA ASN A 202 35.74 -0.99 -1.89
C ASN A 202 35.41 -0.77 -0.40
N ASP A 203 34.31 -1.30 0.14
CA ASP A 203 33.94 -1.16 1.55
C ASP A 203 32.98 -2.28 2.01
N PRO A 204 33.30 -3.06 3.05
CA PRO A 204 32.49 -4.18 3.52
C PRO A 204 31.09 -3.78 4.03
N VAL A 205 30.87 -2.52 4.41
CA VAL A 205 29.52 -2.01 4.75
C VAL A 205 28.65 -1.85 3.48
N LYS A 206 29.27 -1.67 2.31
CA LYS A 206 28.59 -1.41 1.03
C LYS A 206 28.15 -2.69 0.29
N MET A 207 28.72 -3.85 0.63
CA MET A 207 28.33 -5.16 0.07
C MET A 207 26.90 -5.59 0.45
N GLY A 208 26.38 -5.14 1.60
CA GLY A 208 25.00 -5.40 2.03
C GLY A 208 23.94 -4.66 1.20
N VAL A 209 24.34 -3.63 0.45
CA VAL A 209 23.43 -2.80 -0.37
C VAL A 209 23.08 -3.48 -1.70
N ALA A 210 24.05 -4.12 -2.35
CA ALA A 210 23.84 -4.80 -3.63
C ALA A 210 23.09 -6.14 -3.48
N ALA A 211 23.40 -6.91 -2.43
CA ALA A 211 22.79 -8.22 -2.19
C ALA A 211 21.30 -8.17 -1.82
N ARG A 212 20.82 -7.04 -1.27
CA ARG A 212 19.41 -6.87 -0.87
C ARG A 212 18.50 -6.38 -1.99
N ILE A 213 19.05 -5.74 -3.02
CA ILE A 213 18.29 -5.25 -4.18
C ILE A 213 17.92 -6.41 -5.11
N THR A 214 18.77 -7.43 -5.24
CA THR A 214 18.51 -8.64 -6.04
C THR A 214 17.55 -9.62 -5.37
N HIS A 215 17.49 -9.68 -4.04
CA HIS A 215 16.58 -10.59 -3.31
C HIS A 215 15.11 -10.10 -3.28
N LEU A 216 14.86 -8.81 -3.48
CA LEU A 216 13.52 -8.19 -3.43
C LEU A 216 12.59 -8.61 -4.60
N GLU A 217 13.09 -9.28 -5.63
CA GLU A 217 12.29 -9.69 -6.79
C GLU A 217 11.66 -11.11 -6.65
N GLN A 218 12.08 -11.93 -5.68
CA GLN A 218 11.69 -13.35 -5.61
C GLN A 218 10.64 -13.73 -4.55
N ASP A 219 10.41 -12.91 -3.50
CA ASP A 219 9.59 -13.32 -2.35
C ASP A 219 8.09 -12.97 -2.45
N THR A 220 7.59 -12.56 -3.63
CA THR A 220 6.20 -12.08 -3.80
C THR A 220 5.12 -13.18 -3.86
N ILE A 221 5.43 -14.46 -3.59
CA ILE A 221 4.53 -15.57 -3.94
C ILE A 221 3.86 -16.28 -2.76
N ASN A 222 4.30 -16.16 -1.51
CA ASN A 222 3.74 -16.99 -0.43
C ASN A 222 3.23 -16.21 0.81
N GLU A 223 1.99 -16.57 1.19
CA GLU A 223 1.38 -16.49 2.54
C GLU A 223 0.83 -15.17 3.06
N HIS A 224 -0.50 -15.09 3.26
CA HIS A 224 -1.14 -14.25 4.29
C HIS A 224 -2.37 -14.94 4.92
N ALA A 225 -2.36 -15.04 6.25
CA ALA A 225 -3.55 -15.17 7.10
C ALA A 225 -3.30 -14.36 8.39
N PHE A 226 -4.22 -13.46 8.76
CA PHE A 226 -4.16 -12.67 10.00
C PHE A 226 -5.52 -12.58 10.72
N PRO A 227 -5.53 -12.49 12.07
CA PRO A 227 -6.72 -12.61 12.92
C PRO A 227 -7.49 -11.30 13.25
N ASP A 228 -7.04 -10.13 12.78
CA ASP A 228 -7.58 -8.81 13.21
C ASP A 228 -8.87 -8.37 12.48
N LEU A 229 -9.30 -9.11 11.46
CA LEU A 229 -10.48 -8.79 10.64
C LEU A 229 -11.82 -8.96 11.37
N ALA A 230 -11.85 -9.73 12.47
CA ALA A 230 -13.09 -10.01 13.19
C ALA A 230 -13.65 -8.77 13.91
N GLN A 231 -12.78 -7.90 14.44
CA GLN A 231 -13.19 -6.72 15.20
C GLN A 231 -13.62 -5.57 14.29
N GLU A 232 -12.96 -5.39 13.13
CA GLU A 232 -13.37 -4.41 12.13
C GLU A 232 -14.67 -4.81 11.41
N TRP A 233 -14.95 -6.12 11.30
CA TRP A 233 -16.19 -6.60 10.71
C TRP A 233 -17.42 -6.30 11.58
N GLU A 234 -17.28 -6.34 12.91
CA GLU A 234 -18.36 -6.00 13.85
C GLU A 234 -18.84 -4.54 13.66
N ILE A 235 -17.91 -3.60 13.40
CA ILE A 235 -18.20 -2.17 13.25
C ILE A 235 -18.96 -1.87 11.96
N ILE A 236 -18.66 -2.55 10.86
CA ILE A 236 -19.40 -2.36 9.60
C ILE A 236 -20.77 -3.04 9.68
N ARG A 237 -20.86 -4.20 10.35
CA ARG A 237 -22.13 -4.91 10.59
C ARG A 237 -23.10 -4.10 11.45
N GLU A 238 -22.60 -3.46 12.52
CA GLU A 238 -23.38 -2.57 13.37
C GLU A 238 -23.85 -1.31 12.62
N GLY A 239 -23.02 -0.76 11.73
CA GLY A 239 -23.39 0.37 10.87
C GLY A 239 -24.46 0.05 9.81
N ALA A 240 -24.66 -1.23 9.48
CA ALA A 240 -25.60 -1.69 8.47
C ALA A 240 -26.95 -2.19 9.04
N GLY A 241 -27.13 -2.19 10.37
CA GLY A 241 -28.41 -2.49 11.02
C GLY A 241 -28.88 -3.95 10.90
N LEU A 242 -28.00 -4.93 11.10
CA LEU A 242 -28.35 -6.36 11.09
C LEU A 242 -28.31 -6.97 12.50
N GLU A 243 -29.47 -7.24 13.10
CA GLU A 243 -29.60 -7.96 14.39
C GLU A 243 -29.78 -9.49 14.22
N ASN A 244 -28.89 -10.22 14.92
CA ASN A 244 -29.01 -11.53 15.58
C ASN A 244 -29.63 -12.76 14.89
N SER A 245 -28.80 -13.80 14.75
CA SER A 245 -29.19 -15.19 15.07
C SER A 245 -28.01 -15.95 15.71
N THR A 246 -28.16 -16.25 17.00
CA THR A 246 -27.22 -16.97 17.86
C THR A 246 -27.60 -18.44 17.95
N ALA A 247 -27.25 -19.25 16.96
CA ALA A 247 -27.26 -20.71 17.08
C ALA A 247 -26.33 -21.34 16.03
N GLY A 248 -25.05 -21.53 16.35
CA GLY A 248 -24.16 -22.35 15.50
C GLY A 248 -22.66 -22.10 15.60
N LYS A 249 -22.21 -21.06 16.30
CA LYS A 249 -20.80 -20.60 16.19
C LYS A 249 -19.74 -21.47 16.88
N VAL A 250 -20.10 -22.47 17.70
CA VAL A 250 -19.10 -23.24 18.48
C VAL A 250 -18.67 -24.56 17.82
N ASN A 251 -19.47 -25.17 16.94
CA ASN A 251 -19.15 -26.49 16.36
C ASN A 251 -18.43 -26.46 14.99
N ILE A 252 -18.40 -25.32 14.30
CA ILE A 252 -17.84 -25.24 12.94
C ILE A 252 -16.30 -25.13 12.95
N TRP A 253 -15.73 -24.46 13.94
CA TRP A 253 -14.28 -24.24 14.02
C TRP A 253 -13.47 -25.51 14.34
N ILE A 254 -14.02 -26.43 15.14
CA ILE A 254 -13.34 -27.69 15.49
C ILE A 254 -13.34 -28.66 14.30
N ILE A 255 -14.40 -28.67 13.50
CA ILE A 255 -14.52 -29.53 12.32
C ILE A 255 -13.65 -28.98 11.17
N ALA A 256 -13.60 -27.65 10.99
CA ALA A 256 -12.75 -27.02 9.98
C ALA A 256 -11.24 -27.24 10.23
N LEU A 257 -10.81 -27.22 11.51
CA LEU A 257 -9.41 -27.46 11.87
C LEU A 257 -9.01 -28.93 11.66
N GLY A 258 -9.91 -29.88 11.93
CA GLY A 258 -9.66 -31.31 11.73
C GLY A 258 -9.53 -31.71 10.25
N VAL A 259 -10.32 -31.10 9.36
CA VAL A 259 -10.29 -31.41 7.91
C VAL A 259 -9.03 -30.81 7.24
N ALA A 260 -8.57 -29.64 7.67
CA ALA A 260 -7.37 -29.01 7.12
C ALA A 260 -6.09 -29.79 7.43
N VAL A 261 -5.96 -30.32 8.66
CA VAL A 261 -4.78 -31.10 9.06
C VAL A 261 -4.74 -32.48 8.37
N ALA A 262 -5.90 -33.12 8.19
CA ALA A 262 -5.98 -34.39 7.47
C ALA A 262 -5.68 -34.24 5.96
N GLY A 263 -6.13 -33.14 5.33
CA GLY A 263 -5.85 -32.86 3.92
C GLY A 263 -4.37 -32.62 3.63
N ALA A 264 -3.67 -31.88 4.51
CA ALA A 264 -2.25 -31.61 4.36
C ALA A 264 -1.38 -32.87 4.50
N ALA A 265 -1.74 -33.79 5.41
CA ALA A 265 -1.02 -35.05 5.61
C ALA A 265 -1.15 -36.02 4.43
N VAL A 266 -2.33 -36.09 3.80
CA VAL A 266 -2.58 -36.94 2.62
C VAL A 266 -1.86 -36.40 1.39
N TYR A 267 -1.84 -35.07 1.20
CA TYR A 267 -1.12 -34.45 0.09
C TYR A 267 0.40 -34.64 0.17
N PHE A 268 0.97 -34.65 1.39
CA PHE A 268 2.40 -34.88 1.59
C PHE A 268 2.82 -36.35 1.39
N PHE A 269 1.92 -37.31 1.63
CA PHE A 269 2.22 -38.74 1.47
C PHE A 269 2.04 -39.27 0.04
N LEU A 270 1.22 -38.61 -0.78
CA LEU A 270 0.97 -39.01 -2.17
C LEU A 270 1.99 -38.43 -3.17
N ASN A 271 2.85 -37.50 -2.73
CA ASN A 271 3.87 -36.83 -3.56
C ASN A 271 5.32 -37.23 -3.20
N LYS A 272 5.52 -38.45 -2.66
CA LYS A 272 6.82 -39.11 -2.51
C LYS A 272 6.79 -40.47 -3.21
#